data_AF-A0A6J3K598-F1
#
_entry.id   AF-A0A6J3K598-F1
#
_cell.length_a   1.000
_cell.length_b   1.000
_cell.length_c   1.000
_cell.angle_alpha   90.00
_cell.angle_beta   90.00
_cell.angle_gamma   90.00
#
_symmetry.space_group_name_H-M   'P 1'
#
loop_
_entity.id
_entity.type
_entity.pdbx_description
1 polymer ?
#
loop_
_entity_poly.entity_id
_entity_poly.type
_entity_poly.pdbx_seq_one_letter_code
_entity_poly.pdbx_strand_id
1 'polypeptide(L)'
;MTFIRIITPDSIEYRYFPITKSRLRLSMQAAHDARISLRTHLGGDSNVYEIIIGGWRNTMSAIKRNNQEQDVAEAETRNILNAQYMFNIWIQWCCDGTLKIGRQNGDVFLAYKDRNPFVINYIGVSTAWGATGEFLIEESPCTSLVVRQQLVDTCYCWVDCNESDGLPQNAVMASEDGLYIGRVHHRDSITPGGIRNNVCTIPWGGASHDKKDFQILCGKDVNWVKSWEGSVPLYALPAGETEDGHALFIGRVLHEGVYHIGKIQPNHQICYIGVHGHEERYIDYETLVVCDYYAVEYVGR
;
A
#
# COMPACT_ATOMS: atom_id res chain seq x y z
N MET A 1 -18.10 -3.02 11.41
CA MET A 1 -16.85 -3.35 10.68
C MET A 1 -17.26 -3.63 9.25
N THR A 2 -16.69 -2.91 8.30
CA THR A 2 -16.90 -3.14 6.87
C THR A 2 -15.95 -4.24 6.39
N PHE A 3 -16.40 -5.05 5.43
CA PHE A 3 -15.61 -6.13 4.87
C PHE A 3 -15.61 -6.03 3.35
N ILE A 4 -14.45 -6.26 2.74
CA ILE A 4 -14.35 -6.50 1.31
C ILE A 4 -14.75 -7.95 1.07
N ARG A 5 -15.81 -8.15 0.29
CA ARG A 5 -16.26 -9.48 -0.14
C ARG A 5 -15.61 -9.85 -1.46
N ILE A 6 -14.89 -10.96 -1.49
CA ILE A 6 -14.18 -11.46 -2.67
C ILE A 6 -14.60 -12.90 -2.94
N ILE A 7 -15.12 -13.16 -4.14
CA ILE A 7 -15.40 -14.52 -4.62
C ILE A 7 -14.23 -15.00 -5.47
N THR A 8 -13.70 -16.17 -5.16
CA THR A 8 -12.58 -16.79 -5.89
C THR A 8 -13.08 -18.02 -6.64
N PRO A 9 -12.82 -18.12 -7.96
CA PRO A 9 -13.07 -19.34 -8.72
C PRO A 9 -12.00 -20.40 -8.39
N ASP A 10 -12.13 -21.60 -8.97
CA ASP A 10 -11.05 -22.57 -9.01
C ASP A 10 -9.96 -22.04 -9.97
N SER A 11 -8.98 -21.32 -9.40
CA SER A 11 -7.88 -20.73 -10.14
C SER A 11 -6.68 -20.47 -9.23
N ILE A 12 -5.49 -20.68 -9.76
CA ILE A 12 -4.25 -20.30 -9.07
C ILE A 12 -4.01 -18.78 -9.09
N GLU A 13 -4.81 -18.01 -9.83
CA GLU A 13 -4.70 -16.56 -9.90
C GLU A 13 -5.26 -15.89 -8.64
N TYR A 14 -4.45 -14.99 -8.08
CA TYR A 14 -4.77 -14.25 -6.88
C TYR A 14 -5.45 -12.93 -7.19
N ARG A 15 -6.40 -12.54 -6.35
CA ARG A 15 -6.98 -11.20 -6.34
C ARG A 15 -6.29 -10.36 -5.28
N TYR A 16 -5.43 -9.44 -5.69
CA TYR A 16 -4.59 -8.61 -4.81
C TYR A 16 -5.24 -7.28 -4.43
N PHE A 17 -4.91 -6.80 -3.24
CA PHE A 17 -5.25 -5.47 -2.76
C PHE A 17 -4.18 -4.98 -1.76
N PRO A 18 -3.95 -3.65 -1.67
CA PRO A 18 -2.93 -3.08 -0.80
C PRO A 18 -3.32 -3.21 0.68
N ILE A 19 -2.32 -3.27 1.57
CA ILE A 19 -2.52 -3.35 3.02
C ILE A 19 -1.55 -2.43 3.78
N THR A 20 -2.07 -1.79 4.82
CA THR A 20 -1.32 -0.85 5.67
C THR A 20 -1.13 -1.32 7.12
N LYS A 21 -1.78 -2.43 7.49
CA LYS A 21 -1.73 -3.01 8.84
C LYS A 21 -0.88 -4.28 8.82
N SER A 22 -0.13 -4.49 9.89
CA SER A 22 0.63 -5.73 10.12
C SER A 22 -0.20 -6.87 10.73
N ARG A 23 -1.51 -6.64 10.92
CA ARG A 23 -2.50 -7.63 11.37
C ARG A 23 -3.80 -7.46 10.63
N LEU A 24 -4.38 -8.57 10.20
CA LEU A 24 -5.63 -8.62 9.45
C LEU A 24 -6.54 -9.70 10.01
N ARG A 25 -7.85 -9.47 9.98
CA ARG A 25 -8.86 -10.52 10.20
C ARG A 25 -9.53 -10.82 8.87
N LEU A 26 -9.72 -12.12 8.62
CA LEU A 26 -10.47 -12.57 7.46
C LEU A 26 -11.34 -13.76 7.80
N SER A 27 -12.45 -13.86 7.09
CA SER A 27 -13.33 -15.00 7.06
C SER A 27 -13.23 -15.64 5.69
N MET A 28 -13.22 -16.96 5.63
CA MET A 28 -13.20 -17.70 4.37
C MET A 28 -14.17 -18.87 4.41
N GLN A 29 -14.91 -19.07 3.34
CA GLN A 29 -15.78 -20.23 3.12
C GLN A 29 -15.31 -20.90 1.84
N ALA A 30 -14.83 -22.13 1.95
CA ALA A 30 -14.37 -22.97 0.84
C ALA A 30 -14.38 -24.43 1.29
N ALA A 31 -14.48 -25.38 0.36
CA ALA A 31 -14.41 -26.80 0.72
C ALA A 31 -12.99 -27.22 1.18
N HIS A 32 -11.96 -26.61 0.58
CA HIS A 32 -10.53 -26.83 0.81
C HIS A 32 -9.72 -25.76 0.06
N ASP A 33 -8.39 -25.81 0.18
CA ASP A 33 -7.42 -25.06 -0.64
C ASP A 33 -7.67 -23.55 -0.74
N ALA A 34 -8.00 -22.90 0.39
CA ALA A 34 -7.98 -21.45 0.47
C ALA A 34 -6.53 -20.96 0.54
N ARG A 35 -6.18 -20.01 -0.31
CA ARG A 35 -4.80 -19.52 -0.44
C ARG A 35 -4.74 -18.03 -0.22
N ILE A 36 -3.70 -17.60 0.49
CA ILE A 36 -3.47 -16.20 0.86
C ILE A 36 -2.02 -15.88 0.54
N SER A 37 -1.79 -14.88 -0.30
CA SER A 37 -0.44 -14.43 -0.67
C SER A 37 -0.15 -13.10 0.00
N LEU A 38 0.93 -13.02 0.78
CA LEU A 38 1.49 -11.77 1.32
C LEU A 38 2.73 -11.42 0.51
N ARG A 39 2.78 -10.23 -0.11
CA ARG A 39 3.86 -9.88 -1.04
C ARG A 39 4.31 -8.43 -0.95
N THR A 40 5.55 -8.17 -1.36
CA THR A 40 6.12 -6.81 -1.40
C THR A 40 5.53 -5.98 -2.55
N HIS A 41 5.36 -6.60 -3.71
CA HIS A 41 4.87 -5.93 -4.92
C HIS A 41 4.23 -6.96 -5.89
N LEU A 42 3.55 -6.50 -6.95
CA LEU A 42 2.75 -7.41 -7.82
C LEU A 42 3.56 -8.12 -8.91
N GLY A 43 4.80 -7.69 -9.19
CA GLY A 43 5.69 -8.30 -10.19
C GLY A 43 6.11 -9.74 -9.87
N GLY A 44 6.55 -10.47 -10.90
CA GLY A 44 6.92 -11.89 -10.77
C GLY A 44 8.17 -12.18 -9.94
N ASP A 45 9.01 -11.17 -9.71
CA ASP A 45 10.22 -11.18 -8.88
C ASP A 45 9.94 -10.85 -7.40
N SER A 46 8.67 -10.73 -7.01
CA SER A 46 8.27 -10.37 -5.65
C SER A 46 8.68 -11.39 -4.62
N ASN A 47 9.05 -10.89 -3.45
CA ASN A 47 9.09 -11.73 -2.26
C ASN A 47 7.65 -12.03 -1.80
N VAL A 48 7.38 -13.31 -1.55
CA VAL A 48 6.04 -13.82 -1.28
C VAL A 48 6.05 -14.82 -0.13
N TYR A 49 5.13 -14.64 0.81
CA TYR A 49 4.65 -15.73 1.65
C TYR A 49 3.33 -16.22 1.08
N GLU A 50 3.25 -17.50 0.70
CA GLU A 50 2.00 -18.14 0.32
C GLU A 50 1.52 -18.98 1.50
N ILE A 51 0.36 -18.63 2.05
CA ILE A 51 -0.31 -19.32 3.14
C ILE A 51 -1.42 -20.15 2.54
N ILE A 52 -1.37 -21.47 2.75
CA ILE A 52 -2.38 -22.42 2.29
C ILE A 52 -3.15 -22.90 3.52
N ILE A 53 -4.47 -22.72 3.52
CA ILE A 53 -5.36 -23.19 4.58
C ILE A 53 -6.22 -24.32 4.01
N GLY A 54 -6.24 -25.46 4.71
CA GLY A 54 -7.02 -26.62 4.28
C GLY A 54 -6.56 -27.20 2.95
N GLY A 55 -5.27 -27.20 2.66
CA GLY A 55 -4.68 -27.93 1.54
C GLY A 55 -4.67 -29.45 1.77
N TRP A 56 -4.14 -30.19 0.79
CA TRP A 56 -4.05 -31.66 0.84
C TRP A 56 -5.39 -32.31 1.21
N ARG A 57 -6.46 -31.95 0.48
CA ARG A 57 -7.83 -32.40 0.75
C ARG A 57 -8.30 -31.98 2.16
N ASN A 58 -8.07 -30.72 2.53
CA ASN A 58 -8.47 -30.16 3.82
C ASN A 58 -7.83 -30.85 5.04
N THR A 59 -6.59 -31.34 4.91
CA THR A 59 -5.89 -32.03 6.02
C THR A 59 -4.77 -31.20 6.63
N MET A 60 -4.18 -30.28 5.88
CA MET A 60 -2.98 -29.55 6.26
C MET A 60 -3.11 -28.06 5.94
N SER A 61 -2.38 -27.23 6.68
CA SER A 61 -2.12 -25.84 6.35
C SER A 61 -0.63 -25.60 6.31
N ALA A 62 -0.16 -24.73 5.43
CA ALA A 62 1.25 -24.51 5.20
C ALA A 62 1.59 -23.04 4.91
N ILE A 63 2.84 -22.67 5.16
CA ILE A 63 3.45 -21.42 4.70
C ILE A 63 4.58 -21.78 3.76
N LYS A 64 4.57 -21.19 2.57
CA LYS A 64 5.63 -21.22 1.57
C LYS A 64 6.30 -19.86 1.48
N ARG A 65 7.58 -19.84 1.11
CA ARG A 65 8.36 -18.62 0.88
C ARG A 65 8.93 -18.64 -0.54
N ASN A 66 8.69 -17.58 -1.31
CA ASN A 66 9.24 -17.36 -2.66
C ASN A 66 9.12 -18.57 -3.60
N ASN A 67 7.99 -19.30 -3.54
CA ASN A 67 7.75 -20.52 -4.33
C ASN A 67 8.84 -21.61 -4.20
N GLN A 68 9.53 -21.66 -3.06
CA GLN A 68 10.44 -22.77 -2.75
C GLN A 68 9.66 -24.09 -2.69
N GLU A 69 10.31 -25.19 -3.09
CA GLU A 69 9.68 -26.53 -3.10
C GLU A 69 9.27 -26.99 -1.69
N GLN A 70 10.06 -26.60 -0.68
CA GLN A 70 9.80 -26.97 0.71
C GLN A 70 8.99 -25.90 1.44
N ASP A 71 7.94 -26.34 2.13
CA ASP A 71 7.16 -25.50 3.03
C ASP A 71 8.02 -25.07 4.23
N VAL A 72 7.94 -23.78 4.57
CA VAL A 72 8.71 -23.20 5.70
C VAL A 72 7.99 -23.38 7.04
N ALA A 73 6.70 -23.71 7.00
CA ALA A 73 5.92 -24.13 8.16
C ALA A 73 4.72 -24.98 7.70
N GLU A 74 4.34 -25.97 8.51
CA GLU A 74 3.20 -26.85 8.27
C GLU A 74 2.43 -27.10 9.57
N ALA A 75 1.14 -27.39 9.46
CA ALA A 75 0.30 -27.79 10.58
C ALA A 75 -0.81 -28.75 10.13
N GLU A 76 -1.09 -29.77 10.94
CA GLU A 76 -2.27 -30.61 10.76
C GLU A 76 -3.54 -29.83 11.09
N THR A 77 -4.39 -29.63 10.09
CA THR A 77 -5.62 -28.83 10.18
C THR A 77 -6.79 -29.55 9.50
N ARG A 78 -7.06 -30.77 9.94
CA ARG A 78 -8.10 -31.62 9.33
C ARG A 78 -9.48 -30.98 9.43
N ASN A 79 -10.16 -30.88 8.28
CA ASN A 79 -11.48 -30.29 8.13
C ASN A 79 -11.58 -28.86 8.67
N ILE A 80 -10.49 -28.07 8.54
CA ILE A 80 -10.48 -26.69 9.04
C ILE A 80 -11.38 -25.77 8.21
N LEU A 81 -11.51 -26.05 6.91
CA LEU A 81 -12.43 -25.36 6.01
C LEU A 81 -13.74 -26.11 5.81
N ASN A 82 -14.78 -25.38 5.41
CA ASN A 82 -16.10 -25.94 5.15
C ASN A 82 -16.81 -25.18 4.01
N ALA A 83 -17.52 -25.90 3.15
CA ALA A 83 -18.24 -25.32 2.02
C ALA A 83 -19.52 -24.56 2.41
N GLN A 84 -20.04 -24.76 3.62
CA GLN A 84 -21.29 -24.17 4.12
C GLN A 84 -21.06 -23.07 5.15
N TYR A 85 -19.93 -23.10 5.88
CA TYR A 85 -19.68 -22.20 7.01
C TYR A 85 -18.37 -21.45 6.86
N MET A 86 -18.40 -20.17 7.21
CA MET A 86 -17.22 -19.30 7.26
C MET A 86 -16.27 -19.72 8.38
N PHE A 87 -15.01 -19.91 8.04
CA PHE A 87 -13.91 -20.08 8.96
C PHE A 87 -13.18 -18.76 9.17
N ASN A 88 -13.01 -18.36 10.42
CA ASN A 88 -12.47 -17.05 10.78
C ASN A 88 -11.05 -17.17 11.32
N ILE A 89 -10.13 -16.41 10.74
CA ILE A 89 -8.75 -16.33 11.19
C ILE A 89 -8.28 -14.89 11.35
N TRP A 90 -7.17 -14.73 12.04
CA TRP A 90 -6.32 -13.56 11.94
C TRP A 90 -4.95 -13.96 11.42
N ILE A 91 -4.32 -13.05 10.70
CA ILE A 91 -2.93 -13.14 10.25
C ILE A 91 -2.20 -11.95 10.84
N GLN A 92 -1.03 -12.18 11.40
CA GLN A 92 -0.17 -11.12 11.94
C GLN A 92 1.27 -11.37 11.56
N TRP A 93 1.96 -10.33 11.11
CA TRP A 93 3.39 -10.34 10.90
C TRP A 93 4.06 -9.20 11.68
N CYS A 94 5.34 -9.36 12.00
CA CYS A 94 6.14 -8.39 12.74
C CYS A 94 7.46 -8.12 11.99
N CYS A 95 8.04 -6.94 12.23
CA CYS A 95 9.33 -6.54 11.65
C CYS A 95 10.50 -7.45 12.08
N ASP A 96 10.36 -8.18 13.18
CA ASP A 96 11.33 -9.18 13.62
C ASP A 96 11.28 -10.49 12.81
N GLY A 97 10.42 -10.56 11.79
CA GLY A 97 10.24 -11.71 10.89
C GLY A 97 9.27 -12.78 11.40
N THR A 98 8.56 -12.52 12.50
CA THR A 98 7.49 -13.40 12.96
C THR A 98 6.28 -13.28 12.03
N LEU A 99 5.74 -14.41 11.55
CA LEU A 99 4.46 -14.53 10.85
C LEU A 99 3.61 -15.57 11.57
N LYS A 100 2.39 -15.21 11.98
CA LYS A 100 1.48 -16.07 12.74
C LYS A 100 0.07 -16.02 12.16
N ILE A 101 -0.57 -17.18 12.15
CA ILE A 101 -1.96 -17.35 11.79
C ILE A 101 -2.67 -18.03 12.95
N GLY A 102 -3.78 -17.43 13.37
CA GLY A 102 -4.55 -17.93 14.50
C GLY A 102 -6.04 -17.84 14.31
N ARG A 103 -6.75 -18.57 15.17
CA ARG A 103 -8.21 -18.61 15.27
C ARG A 103 -8.72 -17.40 16.05
N GLN A 104 -10.02 -17.12 15.94
CA GLN A 104 -10.64 -16.00 16.68
C GLN A 104 -10.51 -16.12 18.21
N ASN A 105 -10.39 -17.32 18.76
CA ASN A 105 -10.21 -17.56 20.18
C ASN A 105 -8.78 -17.21 20.70
N GLY A 106 -7.87 -16.85 19.80
CA GLY A 106 -6.49 -16.48 20.12
C GLY A 106 -5.45 -17.58 19.84
N ASP A 107 -5.89 -18.82 19.59
CA ASP A 107 -4.99 -19.94 19.36
C ASP A 107 -4.26 -19.80 18.02
N VAL A 108 -2.93 -19.85 18.06
CA VAL A 108 -2.08 -19.88 16.87
C VAL A 108 -1.97 -21.33 16.41
N PHE A 109 -2.31 -21.60 15.15
CA PHE A 109 -2.20 -22.94 14.59
C PHE A 109 -1.13 -23.06 13.51
N LEU A 110 -0.61 -21.94 12.99
CA LEU A 110 0.45 -21.93 12.00
C LEU A 110 1.35 -20.71 12.22
N ALA A 111 2.66 -20.92 12.27
CA ALA A 111 3.61 -19.86 12.56
C ALA A 111 4.95 -20.11 11.87
N TYR A 112 5.62 -19.03 11.51
CA TYR A 112 6.94 -19.03 10.89
C TYR A 112 7.78 -17.87 11.42
N LYS A 113 9.10 -18.08 11.48
CA LYS A 113 10.08 -17.06 11.88
C LYS A 113 11.11 -16.93 10.76
N ASP A 114 10.95 -15.90 9.94
CA ASP A 114 11.91 -15.57 8.89
C ASP A 114 13.13 -14.87 9.50
N ARG A 115 14.33 -15.31 9.11
CA ARG A 115 15.58 -14.66 9.49
C ARG A 115 15.90 -13.45 8.61
N ASN A 116 15.28 -13.36 7.45
CA ASN A 116 15.41 -12.25 6.51
C ASN A 116 14.02 -11.86 5.98
N PRO A 117 13.17 -11.23 6.82
CA PRO A 117 11.83 -10.84 6.41
C PRO A 117 11.86 -9.73 5.37
N PHE A 118 10.79 -9.63 4.60
CA PHE A 118 10.57 -8.57 3.62
C PHE A 118 9.33 -7.76 3.96
N VAL A 119 9.26 -6.57 3.39
CA VAL A 119 8.10 -5.69 3.55
C VAL A 119 6.89 -6.29 2.84
N ILE A 120 5.74 -6.33 3.50
CA ILE A 120 4.47 -6.79 2.94
C ILE A 120 3.60 -5.56 2.67
N ASN A 121 3.29 -5.31 1.39
CA ASN A 121 2.44 -4.20 0.96
C ASN A 121 1.10 -4.68 0.40
N TYR A 122 1.01 -5.96 0.04
CA TYR A 122 -0.18 -6.54 -0.55
C TYR A 122 -0.55 -7.86 0.10
N ILE A 123 -1.85 -8.09 0.10
CA ILE A 123 -2.43 -9.39 0.33
C ILE A 123 -3.28 -9.77 -0.89
N GLY A 124 -3.22 -11.03 -1.28
CA GLY A 124 -4.08 -11.61 -2.30
C GLY A 124 -4.77 -12.85 -1.79
N VAL A 125 -5.96 -13.13 -2.32
CA VAL A 125 -6.71 -14.36 -2.01
C VAL A 125 -7.04 -15.14 -3.28
N SER A 126 -7.02 -16.47 -3.19
CA SER A 126 -7.46 -17.40 -4.23
C SER A 126 -7.95 -18.72 -3.62
N THR A 127 -8.59 -19.52 -4.46
CA THR A 127 -8.91 -20.94 -4.19
C THR A 127 -8.48 -21.75 -5.38
N ALA A 128 -7.94 -22.95 -5.16
CA ALA A 128 -7.43 -23.79 -6.24
C ALA A 128 -7.84 -25.25 -6.09
N TRP A 129 -7.44 -26.07 -7.06
CA TRP A 129 -7.59 -27.53 -7.04
C TRP A 129 -9.03 -28.02 -6.95
N GLY A 130 -9.95 -27.37 -7.66
CA GLY A 130 -11.37 -27.69 -7.66
C GLY A 130 -12.17 -26.94 -6.61
N ALA A 131 -11.54 -26.11 -5.77
CA ALA A 131 -12.22 -25.29 -4.79
C ALA A 131 -12.65 -23.95 -5.36
N THR A 132 -13.85 -23.52 -5.00
CA THR A 132 -14.29 -22.13 -5.07
C THR A 132 -14.41 -21.59 -3.65
N GLY A 133 -14.30 -20.27 -3.50
CA GLY A 133 -14.34 -19.66 -2.18
C GLY A 133 -14.98 -18.29 -2.13
N GLU A 134 -15.42 -17.95 -0.93
CA GLU A 134 -15.80 -16.59 -0.54
C GLU A 134 -14.91 -16.13 0.60
N PHE A 135 -14.29 -14.96 0.44
CA PHE A 135 -13.49 -14.31 1.47
C PHE A 135 -14.16 -13.01 1.90
N LEU A 136 -14.26 -12.80 3.21
CA LEU A 136 -14.62 -11.53 3.81
C LEU A 136 -13.39 -11.00 4.53
N ILE A 137 -12.84 -9.90 4.03
CA ILE A 137 -11.58 -9.37 4.52
C ILE A 137 -11.87 -8.06 5.21
N GLU A 138 -11.47 -7.94 6.48
CA GLU A 138 -11.67 -6.71 7.23
C GLU A 138 -11.09 -5.55 6.44
N GLU A 139 -11.93 -4.56 6.10
CA GLU A 139 -11.44 -3.39 5.39
C GLU A 139 -10.32 -2.76 6.22
N SER A 140 -9.15 -2.65 5.59
CA SER A 140 -8.16 -1.65 5.98
C SER A 140 -8.27 -0.56 4.92
N PRO A 141 -9.29 0.32 5.01
CA PRO A 141 -9.30 1.42 4.09
C PRO A 141 -8.00 2.21 4.35
N CYS A 142 -7.35 2.68 3.30
CA CYS A 142 -6.24 3.63 3.47
C CYS A 142 -6.73 4.94 4.14
N THR A 143 -8.04 5.06 4.41
CA THR A 143 -8.68 6.06 5.29
C THR A 143 -8.45 5.81 6.79
N SER A 144 -7.69 4.77 7.17
CA SER A 144 -7.44 4.38 8.57
C SER A 144 -7.07 5.60 9.43
N LEU A 145 -7.58 5.67 10.66
CA LEU A 145 -7.17 6.67 11.65
C LEU A 145 -5.64 6.80 11.75
N VAL A 146 -4.89 5.72 11.49
CA VAL A 146 -3.42 5.75 11.45
C VAL A 146 -2.89 6.61 10.31
N VAL A 147 -3.46 6.53 9.11
CA VAL A 147 -3.03 7.35 7.96
C VAL A 147 -3.50 8.80 8.14
N ARG A 148 -4.71 9.03 8.68
CA ARG A 148 -5.13 10.38 9.08
C ARG A 148 -4.22 10.97 10.16
N GLN A 149 -3.85 10.17 11.15
CA GLN A 149 -2.90 10.59 12.17
C GLN A 149 -1.54 10.88 11.56
N GLN A 150 -1.04 10.07 10.61
CA GLN A 150 0.20 10.36 9.88
C GLN A 150 0.10 11.64 9.03
N LEU A 151 -1.04 11.90 8.38
CA LEU A 151 -1.27 13.15 7.64
C LEU A 151 -1.22 14.36 8.58
N VAL A 152 -1.79 14.23 9.79
CA VAL A 152 -1.72 15.26 10.84
C VAL A 152 -0.30 15.37 11.39
N ASP A 153 0.34 14.25 11.71
CA ASP A 153 1.69 14.20 12.28
C ASP A 153 2.72 14.73 11.31
N THR A 154 2.52 14.60 10.00
CA THR A 154 3.43 15.11 8.97
C THR A 154 3.07 16.50 8.49
N CYS A 155 2.01 17.13 9.04
CA CYS A 155 1.59 18.46 8.59
C CYS A 155 2.69 19.53 8.78
N TYR A 156 3.57 19.35 9.77
CA TYR A 156 4.70 20.26 10.01
C TYR A 156 5.74 20.26 8.87
N CYS A 157 5.76 19.22 8.04
CA CYS A 157 6.64 19.16 6.86
C CYS A 157 6.09 19.97 5.68
N TRP A 158 4.84 20.44 5.74
CA TRP A 158 4.18 21.13 4.64
C TRP A 158 4.06 22.61 4.94
N VAL A 159 4.76 23.44 4.15
CA VAL A 159 4.82 24.89 4.34
C VAL A 159 3.97 25.56 3.28
N ASP A 160 3.05 26.43 3.69
CA ASP A 160 2.25 27.23 2.77
C ASP A 160 3.15 28.20 1.98
N CYS A 161 2.97 28.27 0.67
CA CYS A 161 3.68 29.17 -0.23
C CYS A 161 2.68 29.87 -1.16
N ASN A 162 2.94 31.14 -1.45
CA ASN A 162 2.18 31.98 -2.37
C ASN A 162 3.11 32.66 -3.38
N GLU A 163 2.55 33.41 -4.34
CA GLU A 163 3.32 34.07 -5.41
C GLU A 163 4.41 35.03 -4.92
N SER A 164 4.24 35.63 -3.74
CA SER A 164 5.19 36.58 -3.16
C SER A 164 6.33 35.93 -2.38
N ASP A 165 6.20 34.65 -2.02
CA ASP A 165 7.16 33.94 -1.22
C ASP A 165 8.14 33.15 -2.09
N GLY A 166 9.44 33.29 -1.83
CA GLY A 166 10.46 32.42 -2.42
C GLY A 166 10.37 31.01 -1.86
N LEU A 167 10.89 30.02 -2.59
CA LEU A 167 10.90 28.63 -2.11
C LEU A 167 11.74 28.50 -0.82
N PRO A 168 11.27 27.75 0.20
CA PRO A 168 12.05 27.49 1.41
C PRO A 168 13.38 26.81 1.11
N GLN A 169 14.43 27.13 1.87
CA GLN A 169 15.79 26.59 1.65
C GLN A 169 15.87 25.07 1.81
N ASN A 170 14.98 24.48 2.61
CA ASN A 170 14.91 23.04 2.87
C ASN A 170 13.77 22.34 2.10
N ALA A 171 13.30 22.95 1.00
CA ALA A 171 12.34 22.33 0.11
C ALA A 171 12.89 21.03 -0.50
N VAL A 172 12.08 19.99 -0.50
CA VAL A 172 12.44 18.67 -1.03
C VAL A 172 12.42 18.72 -2.57
N MET A 173 13.60 18.59 -3.17
CA MET A 173 13.78 18.50 -4.62
C MET A 173 13.55 17.05 -5.08
N ALA A 174 12.65 16.86 -6.02
CA ALA A 174 12.31 15.55 -6.58
C ALA A 174 13.23 15.12 -7.73
N SER A 175 13.82 16.09 -8.44
CA SER A 175 14.82 15.88 -9.50
C SER A 175 15.66 17.13 -9.72
N GLU A 176 16.89 16.93 -10.23
CA GLU A 176 17.91 17.98 -10.41
C GLU A 176 17.51 19.11 -11.37
N ASP A 177 16.46 18.91 -12.17
CA ASP A 177 15.87 19.90 -13.09
C ASP A 177 15.00 20.96 -12.38
N GLY A 178 15.02 21.01 -11.04
CA GLY A 178 14.28 22.01 -10.25
C GLY A 178 12.81 21.65 -10.05
N LEU A 179 12.46 20.37 -10.10
CA LEU A 179 11.15 19.87 -9.69
C LEU A 179 11.09 19.72 -8.17
N TYR A 180 10.04 20.27 -7.57
CA TYR A 180 9.76 20.13 -6.13
C TYR A 180 8.41 19.44 -5.89
N ILE A 181 8.18 19.03 -4.65
CA ILE A 181 6.99 18.28 -4.24
C ILE A 181 6.02 19.23 -3.54
N GLY A 182 4.81 19.33 -4.07
CA GLY A 182 3.74 20.13 -3.50
C GLY A 182 2.47 19.35 -3.24
N ARG A 183 1.53 19.99 -2.55
CA ARG A 183 0.13 19.56 -2.45
C ARG A 183 -0.81 20.75 -2.41
N VAL A 184 -2.05 20.56 -2.84
CA VAL A 184 -3.06 21.62 -2.94
C VAL A 184 -4.43 21.13 -2.50
N HIS A 185 -5.20 22.01 -1.87
CA HIS A 185 -6.63 21.78 -1.65
C HIS A 185 -7.39 22.05 -2.95
N HIS A 186 -8.05 21.02 -3.49
CA HIS A 186 -8.82 21.10 -4.73
C HIS A 186 -10.08 20.26 -4.63
N ARG A 187 -11.26 20.91 -4.69
CA ARG A 187 -12.58 20.25 -4.69
C ARG A 187 -12.71 19.20 -3.59
N ASP A 188 -12.50 19.62 -2.35
CA ASP A 188 -12.56 18.79 -1.13
C ASP A 188 -11.54 17.64 -1.05
N SER A 189 -10.54 17.63 -1.93
CA SER A 189 -9.37 16.77 -1.85
C SER A 189 -8.11 17.59 -1.50
N ILE A 190 -7.20 16.98 -0.75
CA ILE A 190 -5.79 17.40 -0.70
C ILE A 190 -5.04 16.55 -1.71
N THR A 191 -4.55 17.13 -2.79
CA THR A 191 -3.90 16.37 -3.88
C THR A 191 -2.42 16.75 -4.00
N PRO A 192 -1.49 15.77 -4.01
CA PRO A 192 -0.07 16.04 -4.28
C PRO A 192 0.19 16.30 -5.77
N GLY A 193 1.24 17.07 -6.06
CA GLY A 193 1.66 17.42 -7.41
C GLY A 193 3.05 18.03 -7.47
N GLY A 194 3.48 18.38 -8.69
CA GLY A 194 4.83 18.87 -8.96
C GLY A 194 4.89 20.38 -9.01
N ILE A 195 5.90 20.97 -8.36
CA ILE A 195 6.13 22.42 -8.40
C ILE A 195 7.29 22.72 -9.34
N ARG A 196 7.04 23.63 -10.30
CA ARG A 196 8.06 24.29 -11.12
C ARG A 196 7.71 25.76 -11.27
N ASN A 197 8.71 26.64 -11.23
CA ASN A 197 8.52 28.09 -11.43
C ASN A 197 7.39 28.69 -10.56
N ASN A 198 7.30 28.27 -9.30
CA ASN A 198 6.26 28.70 -8.35
C ASN A 198 4.81 28.37 -8.78
N VAL A 199 4.63 27.31 -9.56
CA VAL A 199 3.33 26.75 -9.93
C VAL A 199 3.31 25.27 -9.56
N CYS A 200 2.32 24.87 -8.76
CA CYS A 200 2.04 23.48 -8.44
C CYS A 200 1.01 22.92 -9.43
N THR A 201 1.41 21.91 -10.19
CA THR A 201 0.56 21.21 -11.15
C THR A 201 0.06 19.90 -10.53
N ILE A 202 -1.27 19.75 -10.42
CA ILE A 202 -1.91 18.57 -9.82
C ILE A 202 -2.81 17.82 -10.83
N PRO A 203 -2.87 16.48 -10.79
CA PRO A 203 -3.85 15.69 -11.52
C PRO A 203 -5.16 15.56 -10.74
N TRP A 204 -6.30 15.95 -11.34
CA TRP A 204 -7.61 15.71 -10.73
C TRP A 204 -8.74 15.63 -11.77
N GLY A 205 -9.56 14.57 -11.67
CA GLY A 205 -10.82 14.43 -12.41
C GLY A 205 -10.65 14.39 -13.93
N GLY A 206 -9.59 13.75 -14.43
CA GLY A 206 -9.28 13.66 -15.86
C GLY A 206 -8.49 14.85 -16.44
N ALA A 207 -8.18 15.88 -15.64
CA ALA A 207 -7.47 17.07 -16.08
C ALA A 207 -6.26 17.42 -15.19
N SER A 208 -5.32 18.18 -15.76
CA SER A 208 -4.22 18.80 -15.02
C SER A 208 -4.64 20.21 -14.58
N HIS A 209 -4.29 20.60 -13.35
CA HIS A 209 -4.64 21.90 -12.79
C HIS A 209 -3.41 22.60 -12.21
N ASP A 210 -3.17 23.82 -12.67
CA ASP A 210 -2.10 24.68 -12.16
C ASP A 210 -2.59 25.56 -11.02
N LYS A 211 -1.76 25.65 -9.97
CA LYS A 211 -2.10 26.30 -8.70
C LYS A 211 -0.93 27.14 -8.23
N LYS A 212 -1.22 28.38 -7.84
CA LYS A 212 -0.24 29.36 -7.35
C LYS A 212 -0.16 29.41 -5.83
N ASP A 213 -1.26 29.04 -5.17
CA ASP A 213 -1.29 28.79 -3.73
C ASP A 213 -1.17 27.28 -3.51
N PHE A 214 -0.12 26.87 -2.80
CA PHE A 214 0.16 25.46 -2.55
C PHE A 214 0.96 25.30 -1.26
N GLN A 215 1.04 24.07 -0.80
CA GLN A 215 1.99 23.67 0.24
C GLN A 215 3.17 22.97 -0.39
N ILE A 216 4.38 23.30 0.04
CA ILE A 216 5.62 22.64 -0.38
C ILE A 216 6.13 21.71 0.71
N LEU A 217 6.61 20.54 0.32
CA LEU A 217 7.24 19.60 1.24
C LEU A 217 8.65 20.07 1.61
N CYS A 218 8.91 20.19 2.90
CA CYS A 218 10.19 20.55 3.49
C CYS A 218 10.68 19.43 4.39
N GLY A 219 11.96 19.03 4.27
CA GLY A 219 12.53 17.90 4.99
C GLY A 219 13.90 17.50 4.44
N LYS A 220 14.66 16.68 5.19
CA LYS A 220 16.06 16.40 4.84
C LYS A 220 16.31 15.01 4.24
N ASP A 221 15.48 14.00 4.53
CA ASP A 221 15.82 12.62 4.20
C ASP A 221 14.65 11.87 3.55
N VAL A 222 14.55 11.99 2.22
CA VAL A 222 13.60 11.23 1.40
C VAL A 222 14.33 10.33 0.43
N ASN A 223 13.68 9.24 0.05
CA ASN A 223 14.13 8.34 -1.00
C ASN A 223 12.99 7.98 -1.95
N TRP A 224 13.36 7.44 -3.10
CA TRP A 224 12.42 7.00 -4.14
C TRP A 224 12.52 5.49 -4.31
N VAL A 225 11.39 4.81 -4.18
CA VAL A 225 11.31 3.34 -4.28
C VAL A 225 10.43 2.99 -5.47
N LYS A 226 10.99 2.23 -6.42
CA LYS A 226 10.23 1.70 -7.56
C LYS A 226 8.99 0.97 -7.07
N SER A 227 7.85 1.36 -7.63
CA SER A 227 6.51 1.01 -7.20
C SER A 227 5.60 0.89 -8.42
N TRP A 228 4.50 0.14 -8.30
CA TRP A 228 3.61 -0.09 -9.41
C TRP A 228 2.23 -0.55 -8.97
N GLU A 229 1.22 -0.41 -9.83
CA GLU A 229 -0.14 -0.95 -9.64
C GLU A 229 -0.71 -0.67 -8.24
N GLY A 230 -0.68 0.61 -7.84
CA GLY A 230 -1.07 1.07 -6.50
C GLY A 230 -0.16 0.71 -5.33
N SER A 231 1.05 0.19 -5.57
CA SER A 231 1.97 -0.20 -4.50
C SER A 231 2.46 1.02 -3.76
N VAL A 232 2.43 0.90 -2.44
CA VAL A 232 2.93 1.91 -1.54
C VAL A 232 3.83 1.19 -0.53
N PRO A 233 5.16 1.39 -0.60
CA PRO A 233 6.10 0.76 0.32
C PRO A 233 5.96 1.29 1.75
N LEU A 234 6.51 0.54 2.70
CA LEU A 234 6.67 1.00 4.08
C LEU A 234 7.43 2.35 4.10
N TYR A 235 7.00 3.25 4.99
CA TYR A 235 7.50 4.62 5.11
C TYR A 235 7.15 5.55 3.94
N ALA A 236 6.28 5.14 3.02
CA ALA A 236 5.69 6.08 2.09
C ALA A 236 4.97 7.20 2.84
N LEU A 237 5.22 8.44 2.43
CA LEU A 237 4.62 9.61 3.06
C LEU A 237 3.19 9.80 2.52
N PRO A 238 2.14 9.69 3.36
CA PRO A 238 0.82 10.14 2.97
C PRO A 238 0.87 11.64 2.74
N ALA A 239 0.34 12.10 1.60
CA ALA A 239 0.46 13.49 1.18
C ALA A 239 -0.88 14.17 0.94
N GLY A 240 -1.96 13.40 0.99
CA GLY A 240 -3.28 13.92 0.70
C GLY A 240 -4.39 12.92 0.94
N GLU A 241 -5.58 13.35 0.61
CA GLU A 241 -6.82 12.59 0.78
C GLU A 241 -7.79 12.96 -0.35
N THR A 242 -8.49 11.98 -0.91
CA THR A 242 -9.57 12.21 -1.87
C THR A 242 -10.82 12.75 -1.18
N GLU A 243 -11.77 13.25 -1.97
CA GLU A 243 -13.09 13.68 -1.53
C GLU A 243 -13.88 12.58 -0.81
N ASP A 244 -13.64 11.31 -1.16
CA ASP A 244 -14.24 10.12 -0.53
C ASP A 244 -13.41 9.59 0.65
N GLY A 245 -12.36 10.31 1.03
CA GLY A 245 -11.54 10.04 2.19
C GLY A 245 -10.37 9.07 2.00
N HIS A 246 -10.06 8.67 0.76
CA HIS A 246 -8.96 7.75 0.47
C HIS A 246 -7.61 8.48 0.53
N ALA A 247 -6.63 7.93 1.23
CA ALA A 247 -5.30 8.53 1.28
C ALA A 247 -4.61 8.50 -0.09
N LEU A 248 -3.88 9.57 -0.36
CA LEU A 248 -3.04 9.75 -1.54
C LEU A 248 -1.57 9.79 -1.12
N PHE A 249 -0.72 9.17 -1.93
CA PHE A 249 0.73 9.15 -1.74
C PHE A 249 1.43 9.87 -2.89
N ILE A 250 2.70 10.23 -2.68
CA ILE A 250 3.51 10.92 -3.69
C ILE A 250 4.17 9.89 -4.60
N GLY A 251 3.83 9.95 -5.89
CA GLY A 251 4.54 9.23 -6.93
C GLY A 251 5.33 10.18 -7.82
N ARG A 252 6.43 9.71 -8.39
CA ARG A 252 7.05 10.35 -9.55
C ARG A 252 7.11 9.39 -10.73
N VAL A 253 6.94 9.94 -11.93
CA VAL A 253 6.98 9.21 -13.20
C VAL A 253 7.94 9.94 -14.14
N LEU A 254 8.76 9.19 -14.87
CA LEU A 254 9.57 9.74 -15.96
C LEU A 254 8.71 9.73 -17.25
N HIS A 255 8.21 10.90 -17.64
CA HIS A 255 7.40 11.09 -18.85
C HIS A 255 8.15 12.00 -19.82
N GLU A 256 8.28 11.57 -21.09
CA GLU A 256 9.00 12.34 -22.13
C GLU A 256 10.41 12.80 -21.72
N GLY A 257 11.11 11.99 -20.91
CA GLY A 257 12.48 12.27 -20.45
C GLY A 257 12.58 13.21 -19.25
N VAL A 258 11.46 13.63 -18.66
CA VAL A 258 11.40 14.54 -17.51
C VAL A 258 10.57 13.91 -16.40
N TYR A 259 10.96 14.14 -15.14
CA TYR A 259 10.18 13.64 -14.01
C TYR A 259 8.94 14.52 -13.76
N HIS A 260 7.83 13.88 -13.40
CA HIS A 260 6.60 14.53 -12.98
C HIS A 260 6.18 13.95 -11.63
N ILE A 261 5.79 14.83 -10.70
CA ILE A 261 5.15 14.41 -9.46
C ILE A 261 3.65 14.27 -9.68
N GLY A 262 3.09 13.23 -9.06
CA GLY A 262 1.69 12.89 -9.15
C GLY A 262 1.14 12.31 -7.86
N LYS A 263 -0.11 11.84 -7.95
CA LYS A 263 -0.80 11.16 -6.85
C LYS A 263 -0.86 9.66 -7.11
N ILE A 264 -0.36 8.88 -6.18
CA ILE A 264 -0.64 7.45 -6.13
C ILE A 264 -1.96 7.30 -5.40
N GLN A 265 -2.90 6.63 -6.06
CA GLN A 265 -4.22 6.32 -5.53
C GLN A 265 -4.35 4.79 -5.42
N PRO A 266 -4.02 4.19 -4.27
CA PRO A 266 -3.88 2.73 -4.14
C PRO A 266 -5.15 1.96 -4.48
N ASN A 267 -6.32 2.50 -4.14
CA ASN A 267 -7.62 1.91 -4.48
C ASN A 267 -7.92 1.90 -5.98
N HIS A 268 -7.25 2.75 -6.77
CA HIS A 268 -7.32 2.72 -8.24
C HIS A 268 -6.18 1.91 -8.87
N GLN A 269 -5.17 1.54 -8.10
CA GLN A 269 -3.96 0.88 -8.58
C GLN A 269 -3.14 1.71 -9.58
N ILE A 270 -3.21 3.04 -9.48
CA ILE A 270 -2.62 3.97 -10.46
C ILE A 270 -1.86 5.10 -9.76
N CYS A 271 -0.74 5.52 -10.36
CA CYS A 271 -0.18 6.85 -10.16
C CYS A 271 -0.66 7.76 -11.29
N TYR A 272 -1.33 8.87 -10.94
CA TYR A 272 -1.75 9.88 -11.89
C TYR A 272 -0.77 11.04 -11.91
N ILE A 273 -0.42 11.55 -13.09
CA ILE A 273 0.37 12.79 -13.26
C ILE A 273 -0.40 13.80 -14.12
N GLY A 274 -0.21 15.09 -13.86
CA GLY A 274 -0.76 16.17 -14.68
C GLY A 274 0.25 16.57 -15.75
N VAL A 275 -0.09 16.34 -17.03
CA VAL A 275 0.75 16.71 -18.18
C VAL A 275 -0.14 17.14 -19.34
N HIS A 276 0.30 18.14 -20.12
CA HIS A 276 -0.41 18.62 -21.32
C HIS A 276 -1.90 18.97 -21.10
N GLY A 277 -2.26 19.43 -19.90
CA GLY A 277 -3.64 19.76 -19.52
C GLY A 277 -4.50 18.55 -19.13
N HIS A 278 -3.96 17.33 -19.20
CA HIS A 278 -4.66 16.08 -18.94
C HIS A 278 -4.12 15.37 -17.67
N GLU A 279 -4.99 14.59 -17.05
CA GLU A 279 -4.58 13.61 -16.04
C GLU A 279 -4.22 12.31 -16.75
N GLU A 280 -2.93 11.95 -16.73
CA GLU A 280 -2.44 10.70 -17.30
C GLU A 280 -2.23 9.64 -16.24
N ARG A 281 -2.42 8.37 -16.61
CA ARG A 281 -2.34 7.22 -15.71
C ARG A 281 -1.08 6.40 -15.96
N TYR A 282 -0.38 6.05 -14.89
CA TYR A 282 0.81 5.21 -14.92
C TYR A 282 0.68 4.07 -13.92
N ILE A 283 0.98 2.86 -14.41
CA ILE A 283 1.07 1.67 -13.56
C ILE A 283 2.45 1.49 -12.98
N ASP A 284 3.52 2.03 -13.59
CA ASP A 284 4.89 1.99 -13.09
C ASP A 284 5.35 3.40 -12.69
N TYR A 285 5.91 3.53 -11.48
CA TYR A 285 6.32 4.81 -10.90
C TYR A 285 7.35 4.60 -9.80
N GLU A 286 7.79 5.67 -9.16
CA GLU A 286 8.56 5.62 -7.92
C GLU A 286 7.76 6.30 -6.82
N THR A 287 7.65 5.67 -5.65
CA THR A 287 6.97 6.23 -4.48
C THR A 287 7.98 6.95 -3.58
N LEU A 288 7.60 8.14 -3.11
CA LEU A 288 8.38 8.86 -2.11
C LEU A 288 8.26 8.15 -0.75
N VAL A 289 9.40 7.82 -0.16
CA VAL A 289 9.51 7.32 1.21
C VAL A 289 10.34 8.27 2.07
N VAL A 290 9.99 8.39 3.35
CA VAL A 290 10.81 9.12 4.33
C VAL A 290 11.76 8.15 5.02
N CYS A 291 13.05 8.49 5.10
CA CYS A 291 14.03 7.75 5.87
C CYS A 291 14.06 8.31 7.28
N ASP A 292 13.78 7.44 8.26
CA ASP A 292 13.74 7.71 9.71
C ASP A 292 12.55 8.56 10.22
N TYR A 293 11.55 7.86 10.78
CA TYR A 293 10.52 8.47 11.65
C TYR A 293 11.04 8.86 13.05
N TYR A 294 12.35 8.74 13.32
CA TYR A 294 12.96 8.89 14.65
C TYR A 294 14.09 9.94 14.74
N ALA A 295 14.15 10.91 13.84
CA ALA A 295 14.97 12.11 14.06
C ALA A 295 14.06 13.28 14.48
N VAL A 296 13.60 13.25 15.73
CA VAL A 296 13.16 14.48 16.40
C VAL A 296 14.42 15.29 16.69
N GLU A 297 14.88 16.08 15.73
CA GLU A 297 15.70 17.24 16.05
C GLU A 297 14.78 18.46 16.07
N TYR A 298 14.48 18.90 17.29
CA TYR A 298 13.93 20.21 17.58
C TYR A 298 14.67 21.28 16.78
N VAL A 299 13.97 21.95 15.86
CA VAL A 299 14.41 23.26 15.37
C VAL A 299 13.63 24.29 16.15
N GLY A 300 14.29 24.85 17.17
CA GLY A 300 13.80 26.00 17.91
C GLY A 300 13.64 27.22 17.01
N ARG A 301 12.81 28.16 17.49
CA ARG A 301 12.62 29.51 16.92
C ARG A 301 13.93 30.27 16.75
#